data_AF-A0ABD3CWR6-F1
#
_entry.id   AF-A0ABD3CWR6-F1
#
_cell.length_a   1.000
_cell.length_b   1.000
_cell.length_c   1.000
_cell.angle_alpha   90.00
_cell.angle_beta   90.00
_cell.angle_gamma   90.00
#
_symmetry.space_group_name_H-M   'P 1'
#
loop_
_entity.id
_entity.type
_entity.pdbx_description
1 polymer ?
#
loop_
_entity_poly.entity_id
_entity_poly.type
_entity_poly.pdbx_seq_one_letter_code
_entity_poly.pdbx_strand_id
1 'polypeptide(L)'
;MGFLSWYLGMLKSRPIVTKSISSAIIYGAADITSQLITMEPNDTWDSVRTLRMAGFGLIILGPAQHLWFNFVGKVLPKRDILTTFKKIAMGQLVFGPMINGTFFSFNAALQGESGTEIVARLSRDLIPTLRNGLMYWPLCDFLTYKVIPIHLQPLVNSSFSYLWTIYLTYMASLKKAVPN
;
A
#
# COMPACT_ATOMS: atom_id res chain seq x y z
N MET A 1 -20.42 22.81 -9.90
CA MET A 1 -19.33 22.34 -9.02
C MET A 1 -19.30 20.82 -9.05
N GLY A 2 -18.34 20.21 -9.75
CA GLY A 2 -18.27 18.74 -9.91
C GLY A 2 -17.52 18.03 -8.78
N PHE A 3 -17.70 16.70 -8.66
CA PHE A 3 -17.05 15.84 -7.66
C PHE A 3 -15.52 16.01 -7.63
N LEU A 4 -14.87 16.11 -8.79
CA LEU A 4 -13.43 16.33 -8.88
C LEU A 4 -12.98 17.64 -8.20
N SER A 5 -13.72 18.73 -8.43
CA SER A 5 -13.39 20.03 -7.82
C SER A 5 -13.56 19.99 -6.30
N TRP A 6 -14.62 19.33 -5.82
CA TRP A 6 -14.83 19.08 -4.39
C TRP A 6 -13.68 18.26 -3.79
N TYR A 7 -13.29 17.15 -4.41
CA TYR A 7 -12.22 16.29 -3.92
C TYR A 7 -10.86 17.01 -3.91
N LEU A 8 -10.52 17.75 -4.97
CA LEU A 8 -9.32 18.58 -5.02
C LEU A 8 -9.35 19.70 -3.95
N GLY A 9 -10.53 20.25 -3.66
CA GLY A 9 -10.74 21.19 -2.56
C GLY A 9 -10.44 20.55 -1.19
N MET A 10 -10.96 19.34 -0.95
CA MET A 10 -10.70 18.57 0.27
C MET A 10 -9.23 18.20 0.44
N LEU A 11 -8.54 17.85 -0.66
CA LEU A 11 -7.09 17.61 -0.65
C LEU A 11 -6.28 18.85 -0.26
N LYS A 12 -6.80 20.05 -0.49
CA LYS A 12 -6.14 21.31 -0.06
C LYS A 12 -6.49 21.68 1.38
N SER A 13 -7.77 21.59 1.76
CA SER A 13 -8.24 22.03 3.09
C SER A 13 -7.92 21.04 4.21
N ARG A 14 -8.00 19.74 3.93
CA ARG A 14 -7.77 18.64 4.89
C ARG A 14 -6.96 17.52 4.25
N PRO A 15 -5.68 17.78 3.92
CA PRO A 15 -4.89 16.88 3.07
C PRO A 15 -4.66 15.49 3.68
N ILE A 16 -4.34 15.41 4.98
CA ILE A 16 -4.04 14.13 5.65
C ILE A 16 -5.31 13.29 5.74
N VAL A 17 -6.41 13.86 6.24
CA VAL A 17 -7.70 13.16 6.41
C VAL A 17 -8.21 12.65 5.06
N THR A 18 -8.21 13.50 4.04
CA THR A 18 -8.70 13.13 2.70
C THR A 18 -7.91 11.96 2.13
N LYS A 19 -6.57 12.03 2.19
CA LYS A 19 -5.68 10.95 1.73
C LYS A 19 -5.89 9.66 2.52
N SER A 20 -6.06 9.77 3.84
CA SER A 20 -6.31 8.63 4.73
C SER A 20 -7.62 7.92 4.40
N ILE A 21 -8.70 8.67 4.20
CA ILE A 21 -9.99 8.10 3.79
C ILE A 21 -9.86 7.45 2.41
N SER A 22 -9.20 8.09 1.45
CA SER A 22 -8.96 7.51 0.13
C SER A 22 -8.16 6.20 0.21
N SER A 23 -7.08 6.17 0.98
CA SER A 23 -6.27 4.97 1.19
C SER A 23 -7.07 3.85 1.86
N ALA A 24 -7.92 4.18 2.85
CA ALA A 24 -8.81 3.23 3.52
C ALA A 24 -9.80 2.58 2.55
N ILE A 25 -10.48 3.39 1.72
CA ILE A 25 -11.43 2.91 0.71
C ILE A 25 -10.71 2.00 -0.28
N ILE A 26 -9.53 2.42 -0.78
CA ILE A 26 -8.78 1.65 -1.77
C ILE A 26 -8.30 0.33 -1.19
N TYR A 27 -7.76 0.30 0.04
CA TYR A 27 -7.30 -0.94 0.66
C TYR A 27 -8.44 -1.88 1.01
N GLY A 28 -9.57 -1.35 1.50
CA GLY A 28 -10.78 -2.15 1.74
C GLY A 28 -11.30 -2.77 0.43
N ALA A 29 -11.40 -1.98 -0.64
CA ALA A 29 -11.82 -2.48 -1.95
C ALA A 29 -10.85 -3.51 -2.53
N ALA A 30 -9.55 -3.31 -2.34
CA ALA A 30 -8.52 -4.25 -2.77
C ALA A 30 -8.67 -5.60 -2.07
N ASP A 31 -8.94 -5.57 -0.76
CA ASP A 31 -9.15 -6.78 0.02
C ASP A 31 -10.46 -7.50 -0.33
N ILE A 32 -11.56 -6.76 -0.51
CA ILE A 32 -12.83 -7.35 -1.00
C ILE A 32 -12.59 -8.07 -2.34
N THR A 33 -11.93 -7.40 -3.28
CA THR A 33 -11.65 -7.97 -4.61
C THR A 33 -10.72 -9.19 -4.50
N SER A 34 -9.68 -9.09 -3.66
CA SER A 34 -8.77 -10.19 -3.34
C SER A 34 -9.54 -11.41 -2.82
N GLN A 35 -10.42 -11.23 -1.83
CA GLN A 35 -11.22 -12.30 -1.28
C GLN A 35 -12.12 -12.92 -2.34
N LEU A 36 -12.86 -12.10 -3.11
CA LEU A 36 -13.75 -12.59 -4.17
C LEU A 36 -13.03 -13.43 -5.24
N ILE A 37 -11.76 -13.14 -5.53
CA ILE A 37 -10.96 -13.91 -6.50
C ILE A 37 -10.51 -15.26 -5.92
N THR A 38 -10.34 -15.36 -4.60
CA THR A 38 -9.77 -16.56 -3.95
C THR A 38 -10.74 -17.41 -3.17
N MET A 39 -11.96 -16.93 -2.91
CA MET A 39 -12.98 -17.67 -2.19
C MET A 39 -13.39 -18.92 -2.97
N GLU A 40 -13.41 -20.05 -2.28
CA GLU A 40 -14.02 -21.28 -2.79
C GLU A 40 -15.56 -21.25 -2.61
N PRO A 41 -16.33 -22.13 -3.27
CA PRO A 41 -17.79 -22.08 -3.25
C PRO A 41 -18.44 -22.12 -1.85
N ASN A 42 -17.75 -22.68 -0.87
CA ASN A 42 -18.22 -22.78 0.52
C ASN A 42 -17.63 -21.71 1.45
N ASP A 43 -16.72 -20.87 0.95
CA ASP A 43 -16.13 -19.82 1.76
C ASP A 43 -17.11 -18.67 1.98
N THR A 44 -16.97 -17.98 3.11
CA THR A 44 -17.70 -16.75 3.41
C THR A 44 -16.75 -15.57 3.42
N TRP A 45 -17.27 -14.40 3.09
CA TRP A 45 -16.48 -13.17 3.08
C TRP A 45 -16.04 -12.78 4.51
N ASP A 46 -14.74 -12.60 4.70
CA ASP A 46 -14.15 -12.15 5.97
C ASP A 46 -14.18 -10.62 6.03
N SER A 47 -15.27 -10.10 6.59
CA SER A 47 -15.46 -8.67 6.84
C SER A 47 -14.45 -8.10 7.84
N VAL A 48 -13.97 -8.89 8.80
CA VAL A 48 -12.99 -8.46 9.81
C VAL A 48 -11.62 -8.24 9.14
N ARG A 49 -11.23 -9.09 8.20
CA ARG A 49 -10.05 -8.87 7.34
C ARG A 49 -10.18 -7.59 6.53
N THR A 50 -11.32 -7.35 5.89
CA THR A 50 -11.54 -6.12 5.13
C THR A 50 -11.45 -4.88 6.01
N LEU A 51 -12.02 -4.93 7.22
CA LEU A 51 -11.94 -3.83 8.17
C LEU A 51 -10.50 -3.57 8.63
N ARG A 52 -9.69 -4.62 8.88
CA ARG A 52 -8.26 -4.48 9.20
C ARG A 52 -7.50 -3.79 8.07
N MET A 53 -7.75 -4.17 6.82
CA MET A 53 -7.11 -3.58 5.64
C MET A 53 -7.49 -2.11 5.46
N ALA A 54 -8.79 -1.79 5.58
CA ALA A 54 -9.28 -0.41 5.54
C ALA A 54 -8.71 0.43 6.71
N GLY A 55 -8.66 -0.14 7.92
CA GLY A 55 -8.09 0.49 9.11
C GLY A 55 -6.60 0.80 8.96
N PHE A 56 -5.83 -0.12 8.38
CA PHE A 56 -4.43 0.14 8.04
C PHE A 56 -4.29 1.30 7.05
N GLY A 57 -5.13 1.32 6.00
CA GLY A 57 -5.19 2.42 5.04
C GLY A 57 -5.48 3.77 5.68
N LEU A 58 -6.42 3.79 6.63
CA LEU A 58 -6.89 4.99 7.31
C LEU A 58 -5.87 5.53 8.32
N ILE A 59 -5.34 4.68 9.20
CA ILE A 59 -4.62 5.12 10.39
C ILE A 59 -3.12 5.24 10.11
N ILE A 60 -2.58 4.33 9.28
CA ILE A 60 -1.13 4.18 9.11
C ILE A 60 -0.72 4.68 7.72
N LEU A 61 -1.25 4.06 6.67
CA LEU A 61 -0.75 4.27 5.31
C LEU A 61 -1.00 5.69 4.81
N GLY A 62 -2.22 6.20 4.92
CA GLY A 62 -2.57 7.53 4.43
C GLY A 62 -1.72 8.66 5.02
N PRO A 63 -1.59 8.74 6.36
CA PRO A 63 -0.68 9.71 7.00
C PRO A 63 0.78 9.47 6.63
N ALA A 64 1.25 8.22 6.64
CA ALA A 64 2.63 7.89 6.30
C ALA A 64 2.98 8.29 4.86
N GLN A 65 2.12 8.00 3.88
CA GLN A 65 2.27 8.43 2.50
C GLN A 65 2.27 9.95 2.39
N HIS A 66 1.34 10.64 3.07
CA HIS A 66 1.32 12.11 3.07
C HIS A 66 2.68 12.67 3.53
N LEU A 67 3.20 12.20 4.66
CA LEU A 67 4.47 12.66 5.19
C LEU A 67 5.64 12.30 4.27
N TRP A 68 5.66 11.06 3.77
CA TRP A 68 6.70 10.55 2.89
C TRP A 68 6.81 11.36 1.60
N PHE A 69 5.73 11.49 0.83
CA PHE A 69 5.78 12.18 -0.46
C PHE A 69 6.13 13.66 -0.33
N ASN A 70 5.69 14.32 0.75
CA ASN A 70 6.09 15.70 1.04
C ASN A 70 7.58 15.79 1.44
N PHE A 71 8.07 14.89 2.28
CA PHE A 71 9.48 14.82 2.67
C PHE A 71 10.38 14.61 1.45
N VAL A 72 10.08 13.60 0.63
CA VAL A 72 10.81 13.31 -0.61
C VAL A 72 10.76 14.50 -1.57
N GLY A 73 9.60 15.15 -1.70
CA GLY A 73 9.44 16.36 -2.51
C GLY A 73 10.27 17.54 -2.02
N LYS A 74 10.50 17.65 -0.70
CA LYS A 74 11.31 18.71 -0.09
C LYS A 74 12.81 18.45 -0.23
N VAL A 75 13.26 17.22 0.02
CA VAL A 75 14.68 16.84 -0.03
C VAL A 75 15.17 16.69 -1.48
N LEU A 76 14.31 16.19 -2.36
CA LEU A 76 14.61 15.95 -3.76
C LEU A 76 13.59 16.71 -4.65
N PRO A 77 13.63 18.04 -4.73
CA PRO A 77 12.59 18.81 -5.42
C PRO A 77 12.58 18.63 -6.94
N LYS A 78 13.73 18.26 -7.53
CA LYS A 78 13.86 18.10 -8.98
C LYS A 78 13.08 16.88 -9.49
N ARG A 79 12.70 16.94 -10.77
CA ARG A 79 12.01 15.86 -11.51
C ARG A 79 12.81 15.36 -12.71
N ASP A 80 14.12 15.59 -12.73
CA ASP A 80 15.02 14.96 -13.70
C ASP A 80 15.10 13.44 -13.44
N ILE A 81 15.62 12.71 -14.43
CA ILE A 81 15.68 11.24 -14.39
C ILE A 81 16.52 10.75 -13.21
N LEU A 82 17.68 11.37 -12.96
CA LEU A 82 18.59 10.97 -11.88
C LEU A 82 17.93 11.19 -10.51
N THR A 83 17.32 12.36 -10.29
CA THR A 83 16.60 12.63 -9.04
C THR A 83 15.42 11.67 -8.85
N THR A 84 14.72 11.32 -9.93
CA THR A 84 13.63 10.33 -9.88
C THR A 84 14.14 8.96 -9.41
N PHE A 85 15.25 8.47 -9.96
CA PHE A 85 15.87 7.23 -9.49
C PHE A 85 16.31 7.30 -8.02
N LYS A 86 16.84 8.43 -7.55
CA LYS A 86 17.15 8.62 -6.12
C LYS A 86 15.91 8.50 -5.23
N LYS A 87 14.77 9.07 -5.65
CA LYS A 87 13.49 8.95 -4.94
C LYS A 87 13.01 7.50 -4.88
N ILE A 88 13.10 6.78 -6.00
CA ILE A 88 12.75 5.36 -6.08
C ILE A 88 13.64 4.55 -5.14
N ALA A 89 14.96 4.73 -5.19
CA ALA A 89 15.88 4.03 -4.30
C ALA A 89 15.58 4.29 -2.82
N MET A 90 15.30 5.54 -2.45
CA MET A 90 14.91 5.89 -1.09
C MET A 90 13.56 5.26 -0.71
N GLY A 91 12.61 5.19 -1.64
CA GLY A 91 11.36 4.46 -1.47
C GLY A 91 11.58 2.98 -1.20
N GLN A 92 12.39 2.31 -2.02
CA GLN A 92 12.62 0.86 -1.92
C GLN A 92 13.46 0.46 -0.71
N LEU A 93 14.41 1.30 -0.27
CA LEU A 93 15.33 0.97 0.83
C LEU A 93 14.81 1.41 2.20
N VAL A 94 13.93 2.41 2.25
CA VAL A 94 13.48 3.01 3.52
C VAL A 94 11.97 2.84 3.67
N PHE A 95 11.17 3.48 2.80
CA PHE A 95 9.72 3.48 2.96
C PHE A 95 9.11 2.09 2.80
N GLY A 96 9.52 1.33 1.79
CA GLY A 96 9.05 -0.02 1.50
C GLY A 96 9.23 -0.97 2.68
N PRO A 97 10.45 -1.17 3.22
CA PRO A 97 10.67 -2.02 4.38
C PRO A 97 9.90 -1.56 5.62
N MET A 98 9.87 -0.25 5.89
CA MET A 98 9.13 0.28 7.05
C MET A 98 7.62 0.03 6.93
N ILE A 99 7.01 0.34 5.78
CA ILE A 99 5.56 0.22 5.62
C ILE A 99 5.10 -1.24 5.54
N ASN A 100 5.86 -2.12 4.87
CA ASN A 100 5.55 -3.55 4.81
C ASN A 100 5.77 -4.22 6.18
N GLY A 101 6.85 -3.89 6.89
CA GLY A 101 7.07 -4.37 8.25
C GLY A 101 5.96 -3.95 9.20
N THR A 102 5.53 -2.69 9.12
CA THR A 102 4.39 -2.17 9.89
C THR A 102 3.10 -2.89 9.51
N PHE A 103 2.85 -3.11 8.22
CA PHE A 103 1.67 -3.83 7.73
C PHE A 103 1.57 -5.25 8.28
N PHE A 104 2.64 -6.04 8.18
CA PHE A 104 2.66 -7.41 8.69
C PHE A 104 2.51 -7.45 10.21
N SER A 105 3.21 -6.56 10.93
CA SER A 105 3.13 -6.47 12.39
C SER A 105 1.73 -6.08 12.86
N PHE A 106 1.14 -5.06 12.22
CA PHE A 106 -0.22 -4.60 12.51
C PHE A 106 -1.25 -5.70 12.29
N ASN A 107 -1.18 -6.39 11.15
CA ASN A 107 -2.10 -7.48 10.86
C ASN A 107 -1.95 -8.65 11.82
N ALA A 108 -0.72 -9.02 12.18
CA ALA A 108 -0.46 -10.12 13.10
C ALA A 108 -0.92 -9.79 14.53
N ALA A 109 -0.65 -8.58 15.01
CA ALA A 109 -1.14 -8.11 16.31
C ALA A 109 -2.67 -8.13 16.39
N LEU A 110 -3.37 -7.69 15.33
CA LEU A 110 -4.84 -7.75 15.28
C LEU A 110 -5.41 -9.17 15.12
N GLN A 111 -4.56 -10.15 14.79
CA GLN A 111 -4.92 -11.57 14.80
C GLN A 111 -4.65 -12.25 16.16
N GLY A 112 -4.12 -11.50 17.13
CA GLY A 112 -3.79 -12.02 18.46
C GLY A 112 -2.47 -12.79 18.51
N GLU A 113 -1.61 -12.67 17.49
CA GLU A 113 -0.29 -13.30 17.50
C GLU A 113 0.63 -12.66 18.56
N SER A 114 1.37 -13.51 19.26
CA SER A 114 2.41 -13.13 20.21
C SER A 114 3.60 -12.44 19.52
N GLY A 115 4.41 -11.71 20.29
CA GLY A 115 5.58 -11.02 19.73
C GLY A 115 6.55 -11.95 18.97
N THR A 116 6.72 -13.18 19.43
CA THR A 116 7.55 -14.19 18.77
C THR A 116 6.97 -14.65 17.43
N GLU A 117 5.66 -14.80 17.34
CA GLU A 117 4.96 -15.16 16.10
C GLU A 117 5.01 -14.01 15.08
N ILE A 118 4.88 -12.76 15.55
CA ILE A 118 5.02 -11.57 14.71
C ILE A 118 6.43 -11.52 14.09
N VAL A 119 7.47 -11.74 14.88
CA VAL A 119 8.86 -11.77 14.38
C VAL A 119 9.04 -12.90 13.37
N ALA A 120 8.53 -14.10 13.64
CA ALA A 120 8.59 -15.22 12.71
C ALA A 120 7.88 -14.91 11.39
N ARG A 121 6.71 -14.27 11.42
CA ARG A 121 5.98 -13.81 10.24
C ARG A 121 6.77 -12.79 9.44
N LEU A 122 7.36 -11.79 10.11
CA LEU A 122 8.21 -10.80 9.44
C LEU A 122 9.39 -11.45 8.74
N SER A 123 10.11 -12.36 9.41
CA SER A 123 11.23 -13.08 8.81
C SER A 123 10.80 -13.93 7.61
N ARG A 124 9.60 -14.51 7.65
CA ARG A 124 9.05 -15.32 6.56
C ARG A 124 8.58 -14.49 5.37
N ASP A 125 7.82 -13.42 5.59
CA ASP A 125 7.03 -12.78 4.54
C ASP A 125 7.62 -11.46 4.04
N LEU A 126 8.41 -10.75 4.86
CA LEU A 126 8.91 -9.41 4.52
C LEU A 126 9.88 -9.47 3.33
N ILE A 127 10.90 -10.33 3.40
CA ILE A 127 11.92 -10.42 2.35
C ILE A 127 11.32 -10.88 1.01
N PRO A 128 10.48 -11.94 0.95
CA PRO A 128 9.80 -12.29 -0.30
C PRO A 128 8.93 -11.15 -0.85
N THR A 129 8.22 -10.42 0.02
CA THR A 129 7.38 -9.30 -0.39
C THR A 129 8.20 -8.17 -1.01
N LEU A 130 9.29 -7.78 -0.36
CA LEU A 130 10.20 -6.76 -0.88
C LEU A 130 10.82 -7.19 -2.21
N ARG A 131 11.28 -8.45 -2.31
CA ARG A 131 11.90 -8.99 -3.52
C ARG A 131 10.93 -8.99 -4.70
N ASN A 132 9.70 -9.48 -4.51
CA ASN A 132 8.68 -9.48 -5.55
C ASN A 132 8.30 -8.04 -5.92
N GLY A 133 8.32 -7.14 -4.95
CA GLY A 133 8.03 -5.72 -5.13
C GLY A 133 9.04 -5.00 -6.02
N LEU A 134 10.30 -5.45 -6.10
CA LEU A 134 11.35 -4.79 -6.88
C LEU A 134 11.08 -4.76 -8.40
N MET A 135 10.20 -5.62 -8.92
CA MET A 135 9.81 -5.56 -10.34
C MET A 135 8.63 -4.62 -10.59
N TYR A 136 7.74 -4.49 -9.61
CA TYR A 136 6.50 -3.75 -9.74
C TYR A 136 6.64 -2.28 -9.30
N TRP A 137 7.14 -2.07 -8.08
CA TRP A 137 7.15 -0.76 -7.44
C TRP A 137 8.06 0.26 -8.11
N PRO A 138 9.27 -0.08 -8.61
CA PRO A 138 10.10 0.91 -9.31
C PRO A 138 9.42 1.53 -10.53
N LEU A 139 8.62 0.76 -11.28
CA LEU A 139 7.86 1.28 -12.43
C LEU A 139 6.73 2.22 -11.98
N CYS A 140 5.96 1.80 -10.97
CA CYS A 140 4.91 2.60 -10.35
C CYS A 140 5.44 3.91 -9.74
N ASP A 141 6.55 3.82 -9.01
CA ASP A 141 7.21 4.96 -8.37
C ASP A 141 7.81 5.90 -9.41
N PHE A 142 8.40 5.38 -10.49
CA PHE A 142 8.87 6.21 -11.59
C PHE A 142 7.74 7.07 -12.17
N LEU A 143 6.60 6.46 -12.50
CA LEU A 143 5.44 7.21 -13.00
C LEU A 143 4.95 8.24 -11.97
N THR A 144 4.85 7.82 -10.71
CA THR A 144 4.38 8.65 -9.60
C THR A 144 5.27 9.89 -9.41
N TYR A 145 6.58 9.73 -9.33
CA TYR A 145 7.49 10.83 -9.06
C TYR A 145 7.77 11.71 -10.28
N LYS A 146 7.74 11.14 -11.49
CA LYS A 146 8.04 11.86 -12.73
C LYS A 146 6.85 12.66 -13.25
N VAL A 147 5.65 12.06 -13.25
CA VAL A 147 4.46 12.60 -13.94
C VAL A 147 3.48 13.23 -12.96
N ILE A 148 3.25 12.63 -11.79
CA ILE A 148 2.14 13.01 -10.92
C ILE A 148 2.55 14.17 -9.98
N PRO A 149 1.69 15.20 -9.80
CA PRO A 149 1.93 16.26 -8.83
C PRO A 149 1.86 15.74 -7.38
N ILE A 150 2.70 16.29 -6.50
CA ILE A 150 2.94 15.77 -5.12
C ILE A 150 1.65 15.54 -4.32
N HIS A 151 0.65 16.41 -4.47
CA HIS A 151 -0.60 16.28 -3.74
C HIS A 151 -1.45 15.06 -4.16
N LEU A 152 -1.28 14.56 -5.39
CA LEU A 152 -1.96 13.36 -5.93
C LEU A 152 -1.12 12.07 -5.82
N GLN A 153 0.18 12.17 -5.53
CA GLN A 153 1.06 10.99 -5.43
C GLN A 153 0.58 9.94 -4.42
N PRO A 154 0.08 10.30 -3.20
CA PRO A 154 -0.48 9.31 -2.27
C PRO A 154 -1.68 8.55 -2.83
N LEU A 155 -2.56 9.24 -3.58
CA LEU A 155 -3.73 8.62 -4.19
C LEU A 155 -3.29 7.62 -5.26
N VAL A 156 -2.39 8.02 -6.16
CA VAL A 156 -1.88 7.16 -7.23
C VAL A 156 -1.11 5.96 -6.67
N ASN A 157 -0.28 6.16 -5.64
CA ASN A 157 0.43 5.07 -4.98
C ASN A 157 -0.54 4.09 -4.29
N SER A 158 -1.61 4.59 -3.67
CA SER A 158 -2.69 3.73 -3.14
C SER A 158 -3.40 2.95 -4.25
N SER A 159 -3.67 3.57 -5.41
CA SER A 159 -4.24 2.87 -6.57
C SER A 159 -3.33 1.77 -7.12
N PHE A 160 -2.00 1.95 -7.12
CA PHE A 160 -1.07 0.86 -7.43
C PHE A 160 -1.09 -0.23 -6.37
N SER A 161 -1.21 0.15 -5.09
CA SER A 161 -1.35 -0.82 -3.99
C SER A 161 -2.57 -1.73 -4.16
N TYR A 162 -3.67 -1.23 -4.73
CA TYR A 162 -4.84 -2.04 -5.06
C TYR A 162 -4.49 -3.18 -6.02
N LEU A 163 -3.84 -2.86 -7.14
CA LEU A 163 -3.41 -3.86 -8.14
C LEU A 163 -2.39 -4.83 -7.56
N TRP A 164 -1.44 -4.31 -6.77
CA TRP A 164 -0.45 -5.11 -6.06
C TRP A 164 -1.09 -6.14 -5.11
N THR A 165 -2.12 -5.72 -4.36
CA THR A 165 -2.85 -6.60 -3.43
C THR A 165 -3.54 -7.74 -4.16
N ILE A 166 -4.18 -7.44 -5.30
CA ILE A 166 -4.79 -8.47 -6.15
C ILE A 166 -3.73 -9.44 -6.67
N TYR A 167 -2.62 -8.93 -7.18
CA TYR A 167 -1.51 -9.76 -7.68
C TYR A 167 -0.96 -10.70 -6.58
N LEU A 168 -0.67 -10.18 -5.40
CA LEU A 168 -0.17 -10.99 -4.28
C LEU A 168 -1.15 -12.09 -3.91
N THR A 169 -2.45 -11.78 -3.92
CA THR A 169 -3.49 -12.73 -3.57
C THR A 169 -3.59 -13.84 -4.61
N TYR A 170 -3.57 -13.48 -5.90
CA TYR A 170 -3.55 -14.44 -7.00
C TYR A 170 -2.31 -15.35 -6.94
N MET A 171 -1.13 -14.79 -6.69
CA MET A 171 0.09 -15.60 -6.57
C MET A 171 0.05 -16.53 -5.34
N ALA A 172 -0.58 -16.10 -4.25
CA ALA A 172 -0.75 -16.93 -3.06
C ALA A 172 -1.76 -18.07 -3.29
N SER A 173 -2.84 -17.84 -4.04
CA SER A 173 -3.80 -18.92 -4.36
C SER A 173 -3.20 -19.97 -5.28
N LEU A 174 -2.40 -19.57 -6.28
CA LEU A 174 -1.70 -20.52 -7.15
C LEU A 174 -0.76 -21.45 -6.37
N LYS A 175 -0.07 -20.94 -5.34
CA LYS A 175 0.81 -21.78 -4.50
C LYS A 175 0.06 -22.80 -3.66
N LYS A 176 -1.20 -22.53 -3.28
CA LYS A 176 -2.05 -23.52 -2.59
C LYS A 176 -2.51 -24.64 -3.52
N ALA A 177 -2.64 -24.36 -4.82
CA ALA A 177 -3.15 -25.31 -5.80
C ALA A 177 -2.08 -26.32 -6.29
N VAL A 178 -0.79 -26.07 -6.06
CA VAL A 178 0.28 -27.03 -6.35
C VAL A 178 0.39 -27.99 -5.16
N PRO A 179 0.10 -29.30 -5.33
CA PRO A 179 0.30 -30.27 -4.25
C PRO A 179 1.79 -30.34 -3.92
N ASN A 180 2.14 -30.29 -2.63
CA ASN A 180 3.48 -30.66 -2.18
C ASN A 180 3.77 -32.13 -2.49
#